data_AF-A0A833XG27-F1
#
_entry.id   AF-A0A833XG27-F1
#
_cell.length_a   1.000
_cell.length_b   1.000
_cell.length_c   1.000
_cell.angle_alpha   90.00
_cell.angle_beta   90.00
_cell.angle_gamma   90.00
#
_symmetry.space_group_name_H-M   'P 1'
#
loop_
_entity.id
_entity.type
_entity.pdbx_description
1 polymer ?
#
loop_
_entity_poly.entity_id
_entity_poly.type
_entity_poly.pdbx_seq_one_letter_code
_entity_poly.pdbx_strand_id
1 'polypeptide(L)'
;MYLANTPSSLSNYFSTILCNSQKFNKTVINHNLLYATSDKPSKGETYLHGSNDYEAMIQSGAAFASGFRLDDPMLDRIDQEILGRSSGNVVPGGWCLGESRNHTCSVWGDADVLRPGLGARRLEKRIVELLSNATFLSRQCIVE
;
A
#
# COMPACT_ATOMS: atom_id res chain seq x y z
N MET A 1 -4.30 27.26 12.13
CA MET A 1 -3.32 27.58 13.20
C MET A 1 -3.26 26.54 14.31
N TYR A 2 -4.37 25.96 14.80
CA TYR A 2 -4.38 25.05 15.96
C TYR A 2 -3.32 23.92 15.92
N LEU A 3 -3.16 23.23 14.79
CA LEU A 3 -2.24 22.10 14.66
C LEU A 3 -0.80 22.48 14.27
N ALA A 4 -0.47 23.77 14.16
CA ALA A 4 0.88 24.20 13.79
C ALA A 4 1.92 23.92 14.89
N ASN A 5 1.50 23.94 16.16
CA ASN A 5 2.37 23.79 17.34
C ASN A 5 2.03 22.54 18.17
N THR A 6 1.39 21.55 17.58
CA THR A 6 1.06 20.28 18.27
C THR A 6 2.07 19.18 17.88
N PRO A 7 2.59 18.39 18.84
CA PRO A 7 3.40 17.21 18.54
C PRO A 7 2.68 16.27 17.56
N SER A 8 3.41 15.72 16.59
CA SER A 8 2.87 14.79 15.58
C SER A 8 1.62 15.30 14.88
N SER A 9 1.60 16.60 14.54
CA SER A 9 0.44 17.27 13.93
C SER A 9 -0.11 16.54 12.71
N LEU A 10 0.76 16.00 11.85
CA LEU A 10 0.38 15.25 10.66
C LEU A 10 -0.47 14.01 10.96
N SER A 11 -0.24 13.34 12.09
CA SER A 11 -1.00 12.14 12.49
C SER A 11 -2.46 12.46 12.81
N ASN A 12 -2.75 13.68 13.23
CA ASN A 12 -4.10 14.10 13.65
C ASN A 12 -4.77 15.03 12.63
N TYR A 13 -3.99 15.78 11.85
CA TYR A 13 -4.48 16.86 11.00
C TYR A 13 -5.51 16.39 9.97
N PHE A 14 -5.15 15.44 9.13
CA PHE A 14 -6.02 15.01 8.04
C PHE A 14 -7.29 14.35 8.57
N SER A 15 -7.18 13.42 9.52
CA SER A 15 -8.32 12.75 10.13
C SER A 15 -9.29 13.74 10.78
N THR A 16 -8.77 14.75 11.51
CA THR A 16 -9.60 15.77 12.15
C THR A 16 -10.36 16.61 11.12
N ILE A 17 -9.67 17.11 10.11
CA ILE A 17 -10.28 17.98 9.10
C ILE A 17 -11.29 17.20 8.23
N LEU A 18 -10.97 15.97 7.83
CA LEU A 18 -11.86 15.16 7.00
C LEU A 18 -13.14 14.75 7.76
N CYS A 19 -13.02 14.35 9.03
CA CYS A 19 -14.18 13.96 9.83
C CYS A 19 -15.11 15.13 10.19
N ASN A 20 -14.57 16.34 10.31
CA ASN A 20 -15.36 17.53 10.64
C ASN A 20 -15.79 18.35 9.41
N SER A 21 -15.49 17.87 8.20
CA SER A 21 -15.94 18.50 6.95
C SER A 21 -17.22 17.84 6.46
N GLN A 22 -18.29 18.62 6.32
CA GLN A 22 -19.59 18.15 5.82
C GLN A 22 -19.49 17.47 4.44
N LYS A 23 -18.50 17.84 3.62
CA LYS A 23 -18.26 17.25 2.30
C LYS A 23 -17.65 15.85 2.37
N PHE A 24 -16.82 15.58 3.39
CA PHE A 24 -15.96 14.39 3.41
C PHE A 24 -16.29 13.41 4.54
N ASN A 25 -16.98 13.83 5.60
CA ASN A 25 -17.25 13.01 6.78
C ASN A 25 -17.94 11.67 6.49
N LYS A 26 -18.67 11.56 5.38
CA LYS A 26 -19.36 10.35 4.90
C LYS A 26 -18.63 9.62 3.77
N THR A 27 -17.47 10.10 3.34
CA THR A 27 -16.67 9.50 2.25
C THR A 27 -15.30 9.03 2.74
N VAL A 28 -14.96 9.26 4.01
CA VAL A 28 -13.70 8.78 4.59
C VAL A 28 -13.75 7.26 4.71
N ILE A 29 -12.64 6.62 4.36
CA ILE A 29 -12.40 5.21 4.66
C ILE A 29 -11.29 5.18 5.71
N ASN A 30 -11.56 4.59 6.88
CA ASN A 30 -10.58 4.48 7.96
C ASN A 30 -9.55 3.37 7.65
N HIS A 31 -8.75 3.57 6.61
CA HIS A 31 -7.69 2.67 6.19
C HIS A 31 -6.72 3.39 5.25
N ASN A 32 -5.41 3.30 5.49
CA ASN A 32 -4.37 3.99 4.68
C ASN A 32 -3.71 3.10 3.62
N LEU A 33 -4.11 1.81 3.51
CA LEU A 33 -3.55 0.82 2.57
C LEU A 33 -2.04 0.58 2.76
N LEU A 34 -1.51 0.87 3.94
CA LEU A 34 -0.13 0.61 4.34
C LEU A 34 -0.08 -0.61 5.28
N TYR A 35 0.75 -1.59 4.96
CA TYR A 35 1.14 -2.64 5.88
C TYR A 35 2.34 -2.20 6.72
N ALA A 36 2.22 -2.26 8.04
CA ALA A 36 3.31 -1.97 8.98
C ALA A 36 3.17 -2.89 10.19
N THR A 37 4.27 -3.44 10.70
CA THR A 37 4.28 -4.44 11.78
C THR A 37 4.01 -3.89 13.18
N SER A 38 3.46 -2.69 13.31
CA SER A 38 3.25 -2.08 14.63
C SER A 38 1.90 -1.39 14.77
N ASP A 39 0.99 -2.07 15.49
CA ASP A 39 -0.16 -1.46 16.16
C ASP A 39 0.23 -0.85 17.53
N LYS A 40 1.52 -0.86 17.93
CA LYS A 40 1.96 -0.35 19.23
C LYS A 40 2.96 0.81 19.09
N PRO A 41 2.76 1.92 19.81
CA PRO A 41 3.72 3.02 19.85
C PRO A 41 4.85 2.68 20.83
N SER A 42 5.58 1.59 20.62
CA SER A 42 6.90 1.45 21.23
C SER A 42 7.87 2.27 20.38
N LYS A 43 8.63 3.15 21.02
CA LYS A 43 9.55 4.15 20.45
C LYS A 43 10.69 3.61 19.54
N GLY A 44 10.61 2.38 19.04
CA GLY A 44 11.59 1.76 18.16
C GLY A 44 11.06 1.58 16.74
N GLU A 45 11.95 1.68 15.76
CA GLU A 45 11.70 1.28 14.38
C GLU A 45 11.27 -0.19 14.37
N THR A 46 10.01 -0.44 14.01
CA THR A 46 9.50 -1.80 13.89
C THR A 46 9.82 -2.27 12.48
N TYR A 47 10.73 -3.21 12.38
CA TYR A 47 11.14 -3.80 11.11
C TYR A 47 10.27 -5.02 10.77
N LEU A 48 10.19 -5.38 9.49
CA LEU A 48 9.61 -6.65 9.06
C LEU A 48 10.60 -7.78 9.37
N HIS A 49 10.23 -8.69 10.27
CA HIS A 49 11.07 -9.78 10.76
C HIS A 49 10.75 -11.08 10.01
N GLY A 50 11.27 -11.20 8.79
CA GLY A 50 11.41 -12.47 8.07
C GLY A 50 10.14 -12.97 7.34
N SER A 51 10.09 -14.28 7.07
CA SER A 51 9.14 -14.88 6.12
C SER A 51 7.67 -14.75 6.53
N ASN A 52 7.35 -14.84 7.81
CA ASN A 52 5.96 -14.72 8.28
C ASN A 52 5.39 -13.32 8.02
N ASP A 53 6.20 -12.28 8.22
CA ASP A 53 5.78 -10.89 7.97
C ASP A 53 5.61 -10.61 6.48
N TYR A 54 6.41 -11.26 5.62
CA TYR A 54 6.21 -11.21 4.17
C TYR A 54 4.85 -11.81 3.78
N GLU A 55 4.53 -13.03 4.22
CA GLU A 55 3.25 -13.65 3.87
C GLU A 55 2.06 -12.83 4.37
N ALA A 56 2.14 -12.30 5.60
CA ALA A 56 1.12 -11.42 6.16
C ALA A 56 1.00 -10.11 5.36
N MET A 57 2.12 -9.52 4.93
CA MET A 57 2.14 -8.36 4.05
C MET A 57 1.41 -8.64 2.73
N ILE A 58 1.71 -9.77 2.06
CA ILE A 58 1.05 -10.15 0.80
C ILE A 58 -0.45 -10.37 1.01
N GLN A 59 -0.82 -11.09 2.08
CA GLN A 59 -2.21 -11.42 2.41
C GLN A 59 -3.03 -10.20 2.81
N SER A 60 -2.40 -9.15 3.36
CA SER A 60 -3.08 -7.91 3.76
C SER A 60 -3.77 -7.21 2.59
N GLY A 61 -3.29 -7.40 1.35
CA GLY A 61 -3.75 -6.70 0.16
C GLY A 61 -3.46 -5.19 0.18
N ALA A 62 -2.61 -4.72 1.10
CA ALA A 62 -2.15 -3.34 1.16
C ALA A 62 -1.35 -2.99 -0.10
N ALA A 63 -1.46 -1.72 -0.54
CA ALA A 63 -0.72 -1.22 -1.69
C ALA A 63 0.74 -0.89 -1.34
N PHE A 64 0.98 -0.53 -0.07
CA PHE A 64 2.28 -0.11 0.43
C PHE A 64 2.67 -0.94 1.64
N ALA A 65 3.96 -1.00 1.92
CA ALA A 65 4.51 -1.55 3.15
C ALA A 65 5.64 -0.64 3.68
N SER A 66 5.87 -0.69 4.98
CA SER A 66 6.97 0.03 5.64
C SER A 66 7.66 -0.86 6.68
N GLY A 67 8.79 -0.40 7.22
CA GLY A 67 9.59 -1.18 8.16
C GLY A 67 10.65 -2.04 7.49
N PHE A 68 11.14 -1.64 6.32
CA PHE A 68 12.31 -2.25 5.69
C PHE A 68 13.58 -1.58 6.19
N ARG A 69 14.63 -2.37 6.43
CA ARG A 69 15.98 -1.82 6.67
C ARG A 69 16.60 -1.33 5.36
N LEU A 70 17.65 -0.51 5.48
CA LEU A 70 18.56 -0.33 4.36
C LEU A 70 19.13 -1.70 3.98
N ASP A 71 19.16 -2.00 2.68
CA ASP A 71 19.63 -3.27 2.12
C ASP A 71 18.93 -4.53 2.68
N ASP A 72 17.64 -4.40 2.99
CA ASP A 72 16.83 -5.51 3.50
C ASP A 72 16.63 -6.60 2.42
N PRO A 73 17.03 -7.87 2.67
CA PRO A 73 16.83 -8.98 1.74
C PRO A 73 15.36 -9.24 1.37
N MET A 74 14.41 -8.74 2.17
CA MET A 74 12.99 -8.80 1.83
C MET A 74 12.66 -8.00 0.57
N LEU A 75 13.39 -6.92 0.29
CA LEU A 75 13.22 -6.13 -0.93
C LEU A 75 13.61 -6.93 -2.17
N ASP A 76 14.69 -7.72 -2.10
CA ASP A 76 15.08 -8.65 -3.19
C ASP A 76 14.00 -9.70 -3.42
N ARG A 77 13.40 -10.23 -2.34
CA ARG A 77 12.28 -11.17 -2.43
C ARG A 77 11.06 -10.53 -3.10
N ILE A 78 10.74 -9.28 -2.78
CA ILE A 78 9.66 -8.51 -3.43
C ILE A 78 9.94 -8.34 -4.93
N ASP A 79 11.16 -7.95 -5.29
CA ASP A 79 11.57 -7.76 -6.67
C ASP A 79 11.39 -9.03 -7.50
N GLN A 80 11.80 -10.18 -6.96
CA GLN A 80 11.73 -11.47 -7.64
C GLN A 80 10.31 -12.04 -7.67
N GLU A 81 9.64 -12.13 -6.53
CA GLU A 81 8.37 -12.87 -6.39
C GLU A 81 7.14 -12.03 -6.77
N ILE A 82 7.18 -10.71 -6.56
CA ILE A 82 6.03 -9.82 -6.83
C ILE A 82 6.19 -9.08 -8.15
N LEU A 83 7.35 -8.45 -8.34
CA LEU A 83 7.60 -7.58 -9.47
C LEU A 83 8.17 -8.33 -10.68
N GLY A 84 8.63 -9.56 -10.48
CA GLY A 84 9.16 -10.42 -11.54
C GLY A 84 10.40 -9.83 -12.21
N ARG A 85 11.24 -9.12 -11.45
CA ARG A 85 12.46 -8.49 -11.96
C ARG A 85 13.70 -8.99 -11.25
N SER A 86 14.83 -8.91 -11.96
CA SER A 86 16.17 -9.15 -11.41
C SER A 86 16.85 -7.83 -11.09
N SER A 87 17.92 -7.89 -10.29
CA SER A 87 18.74 -6.71 -10.00
C SER A 87 19.21 -6.02 -11.29
N GLY A 88 19.13 -4.69 -11.31
CA GLY A 88 19.46 -3.86 -12.48
C GLY A 88 18.37 -3.77 -13.55
N ASN A 89 17.32 -4.59 -13.49
CA ASN A 89 16.21 -4.54 -14.43
C ASN A 89 15.07 -3.64 -13.92
N VAL A 90 14.36 -3.03 -14.87
CA VAL A 90 13.13 -2.27 -14.60
C VAL A 90 11.95 -3.25 -14.47
N VAL A 91 10.96 -2.90 -13.64
CA VAL A 91 9.72 -3.67 -13.50
C VAL A 91 8.95 -3.62 -14.84
N PRO A 92 8.66 -4.77 -15.49
CA PRO A 92 7.87 -4.77 -16.72
C PRO A 92 6.41 -4.40 -16.43
N GLY A 93 5.85 -3.50 -17.23
CA GLY A 93 4.46 -3.08 -17.16
C GLY A 93 3.64 -3.47 -18.39
N GLY A 94 2.44 -2.89 -18.54
CA GLY A 94 1.64 -3.08 -19.76
C GLY A 94 2.29 -2.49 -21.02
N TRP A 95 3.24 -1.57 -20.85
CA TRP A 95 4.09 -1.01 -21.89
C TRP A 95 5.19 -1.97 -22.38
N CYS A 96 5.44 -3.07 -21.69
CA CYS A 96 6.55 -3.94 -22.00
C CYS A 96 6.18 -4.95 -23.10
N LEU A 97 6.71 -4.74 -24.31
CA LEU A 97 6.41 -5.55 -25.50
C LEU A 97 7.60 -6.46 -25.84
N GLY A 98 7.34 -7.70 -26.27
CA GLY A 98 8.37 -8.69 -26.60
C GLY A 98 7.91 -10.13 -26.37
N GLU A 99 8.72 -11.11 -26.77
CA GLU A 99 8.38 -12.52 -26.61
C GLU A 99 8.32 -12.94 -25.13
N SER A 100 7.17 -13.49 -24.73
CA SER A 100 6.88 -13.95 -23.36
C SER A 100 7.83 -15.04 -22.83
N ARG A 101 8.64 -15.67 -23.69
CA ARG A 101 9.45 -16.83 -23.32
C ARG A 101 10.66 -16.49 -22.44
N ASN A 102 11.18 -15.26 -22.54
CA ASN A 102 12.43 -14.88 -21.87
C ASN A 102 12.26 -13.76 -20.82
N HIS A 103 11.04 -13.33 -20.51
CA HIS A 103 10.77 -12.19 -19.62
C HIS A 103 11.50 -10.88 -20.03
N THR A 104 11.92 -10.77 -21.29
CA THR A 104 12.70 -9.64 -21.78
C THR A 104 11.78 -8.56 -22.34
N CYS A 105 11.95 -7.35 -21.83
CA CYS A 105 11.33 -6.14 -22.37
C CYS A 105 12.09 -5.66 -23.61
N SER A 106 11.89 -6.33 -24.75
CA SER A 106 12.68 -6.07 -25.96
C SER A 106 12.25 -4.78 -26.67
N VAL A 107 10.97 -4.41 -26.56
CA VAL A 107 10.39 -3.23 -27.21
C VAL A 107 9.59 -2.44 -26.18
N TRP A 108 9.80 -1.13 -26.19
CA TRP A 108 9.07 -0.20 -25.33
C TRP A 108 7.81 0.24 -26.07
N GLY A 109 6.66 -0.12 -25.50
CA GLY A 109 5.35 0.33 -25.95
C GLY A 109 4.88 1.56 -25.20
N ASP A 110 3.57 1.79 -25.25
CA ASP A 110 2.92 2.92 -24.59
C ASP A 110 2.83 2.72 -23.06
N ALA A 111 3.40 3.66 -22.30
CA ALA A 111 3.41 3.71 -20.85
C ALA A 111 2.00 3.78 -20.23
N ASP A 112 1.03 4.33 -20.96
CA ASP A 112 -0.35 4.52 -20.49
C ASP A 112 -1.18 3.23 -20.56
N VAL A 113 -0.68 2.20 -21.25
CA VAL A 113 -1.35 0.89 -21.30
C VAL A 113 -1.16 0.17 -19.98
N LEU A 114 -2.23 0.10 -19.20
CA LEU A 114 -2.28 -0.62 -17.93
C LEU A 114 -2.68 -2.09 -18.13
N ARG A 115 -1.88 -3.02 -17.59
CA ARG A 115 -2.20 -4.45 -17.57
C ARG A 115 -2.26 -4.96 -16.13
N PRO A 116 -3.46 -5.18 -15.56
CA PRO A 116 -3.60 -5.64 -14.19
C PRO A 116 -2.94 -7.01 -13.95
N GLY A 117 -1.98 -7.05 -13.03
CA GLY A 117 -1.33 -8.28 -12.56
C GLY A 117 -1.98 -8.86 -11.29
N LEU A 118 -1.32 -9.85 -10.67
CA LEU A 118 -1.76 -10.45 -9.41
C LEU A 118 -1.84 -9.42 -8.26
N GLY A 119 -0.91 -8.46 -8.21
CA GLY A 119 -0.93 -7.38 -7.24
C GLY A 119 -2.16 -6.49 -7.37
N ALA A 120 -2.56 -6.14 -8.60
CA ALA A 120 -3.77 -5.36 -8.85
C ALA A 120 -5.04 -6.08 -8.36
N ARG A 121 -5.13 -7.40 -8.57
CA ARG A 121 -6.25 -8.22 -8.06
C ARG A 121 -6.30 -8.27 -6.53
N ARG A 122 -5.13 -8.35 -5.86
CA ARG A 122 -5.07 -8.29 -4.39
C ARG A 122 -5.56 -6.95 -3.85
N LEU A 123 -5.13 -5.85 -4.48
CA LEU A 123 -5.57 -4.50 -4.12
C LEU A 123 -7.06 -4.29 -4.37
N GLU A 124 -7.57 -4.73 -5.52
CA GLU A 124 -8.99 -4.70 -5.85
C GLU A 124 -9.83 -5.40 -4.76
N LYS A 125 -9.46 -6.63 -4.40
CA LYS A 125 -10.11 -7.38 -3.33
C LYS A 125 -10.13 -6.59 -2.01
N ARG A 126 -9.00 -6.00 -1.62
CA ARG A 126 -8.90 -5.18 -0.39
C ARG A 126 -9.79 -3.94 -0.45
N ILE A 127 -9.84 -3.24 -1.59
CA ILE A 127 -10.70 -2.06 -1.78
C ILE A 127 -12.17 -2.45 -1.68
N VAL A 128 -12.58 -3.54 -2.35
CA VAL A 128 -13.96 -4.04 -2.28
C VAL A 128 -14.36 -4.41 -0.85
N GLU A 129 -13.47 -5.07 -0.09
CA GLU A 129 -13.70 -5.39 1.32
C GLU A 129 -13.86 -4.12 2.18
N LEU A 130 -13.03 -3.10 1.95
CA LEU A 130 -13.10 -1.82 2.69
C LEU A 130 -14.37 -1.02 2.36
N LEU A 131 -14.87 -1.15 1.13
CA LEU A 131 -16.08 -0.49 0.66
C LEU A 131 -17.36 -1.28 0.95
N SER A 132 -17.27 -2.49 1.50
CA SER A 132 -18.46 -3.27 1.85
C SER A 132 -19.29 -2.53 2.90
N ASN A 133 -20.62 -2.53 2.78
CA ASN A 133 -21.49 -1.72 3.65
C ASN A 133 -21.25 -1.94 5.15
N ALA A 134 -20.98 -3.18 5.57
CA ALA A 134 -20.75 -3.51 6.98
C ALA A 134 -19.46 -2.88 7.52
N THR A 135 -18.36 -2.93 6.75
CA THR A 135 -17.06 -2.36 7.14
C THR A 135 -17.03 -0.85 6.98
N PHE A 136 -17.64 -0.32 5.91
CA PHE A 136 -17.65 1.11 5.62
C PHE A 136 -18.44 1.90 6.67
N LEU A 137 -19.68 1.48 7.00
CA LEU A 137 -20.54 2.19 7.93
C LEU A 137 -20.04 2.14 9.38
N SER A 138 -19.46 1.02 9.80
CA SER A 138 -18.94 0.86 11.17
C SER A 138 -17.66 1.66 11.45
N ARG A 139 -17.02 2.20 10.41
CA ARG A 139 -15.74 2.92 10.48
C ARG A 139 -15.82 4.36 9.98
N GLN A 140 -17.03 4.93 9.94
CA GLN A 140 -17.23 6.35 9.61
C GLN A 140 -16.93 7.27 10.79
N CYS A 141 -16.68 8.53 10.47
CA CYS A 141 -16.61 9.58 11.46
C CYS A 141 -17.96 9.74 12.16
N ILE A 142 -17.96 9.69 13.49
CA ILE A 142 -19.14 9.96 14.30
C ILE A 142 -19.16 11.46 14.56
N VAL A 143 -20.23 12.14 14.13
CA VAL A 143 -20.50 13.51 14.53
C VAL A 143 -21.38 13.42 15.77
N GLU A 144 -20.82 13.74 16.94
CA GLU A 144 -21.61 14.02 18.16
C GLU A 144 -22.17 15.45 18.10
#